data_AF-A0A1R0WCQ3-F1
#
_entry.id   AF-A0A1R0WCQ3-F1
#
_cell.length_a   1.000
_cell.length_b   1.000
_cell.length_c   1.000
_cell.angle_alpha   90.00
_cell.angle_beta   90.00
_cell.angle_gamma   90.00
#
_symmetry.space_group_name_H-M   'P 1'
#
loop_
_entity.id
_entity.type
_entity.pdbx_description
1 polymer ?
#
loop_
_entity_poly.entity_id
_entity_poly.type
_entity_poly.pdbx_seq_one_letter_code
_entity_poly.pdbx_strand_id
1 'polypeptide(L)'
;MSERVVLQSRINVGTYEGKRLSVEAVIKLKTSSRETTTHKHIKEYYTLSITGSYNGGGGQCIDALKKLDSVEIPEQDLKDLIEIWERYHLNDLTARCEHHTPIPVRHDDPEYDHYVWLSGKQCPNGYRYGSSWLITELPQEVIDRVEEIFTSQPKAPSITEEWELTMNGNRGELTVGDIQVTVDYVGKTNPIKVWGASHKDIDYKTIYQYLVTCIHKGTHKTMSFDFFDSIDNSKKPPFAPSLGYSVMCCIRSDSFTTSANYPTLESFCSEFGYDADSRKAEKTYTACIEQGDKISKVFDAELIETLPQ
;
A
#
# COMPACT_ATOMS: atom_id res chain seq x y z
N MET A 1 30.10 -5.33 10.90
CA MET A 1 28.66 -5.45 11.21
C MET A 1 27.95 -5.59 9.89
N SER A 2 27.31 -6.73 9.62
CA SER A 2 26.44 -6.88 8.45
C SER A 2 24.99 -6.77 8.88
N GLU A 3 24.18 -6.14 8.03
CA GLU A 3 22.73 -6.11 8.18
C GLU A 3 22.08 -6.57 6.87
N ARG A 4 20.96 -7.28 7.00
CA ARG A 4 20.13 -7.73 5.88
C ARG A 4 18.68 -7.36 6.19
N VAL A 5 18.02 -6.68 5.25
CA VAL A 5 16.58 -6.46 5.31
C VAL A 5 15.87 -7.79 5.04
N VAL A 6 14.97 -8.16 5.95
CA VAL A 6 14.13 -9.36 5.85
C VAL A 6 12.75 -8.97 5.37
N LEU A 7 12.19 -7.91 5.96
CA LEU A 7 10.93 -7.31 5.54
C LEU A 7 11.11 -5.80 5.45
N GLN A 8 10.57 -5.20 4.39
CA GLN A 8 10.28 -3.77 4.31
C GLN A 8 9.01 -3.62 3.50
N SER A 9 7.92 -3.25 4.16
CA SER A 9 6.62 -3.15 3.52
C SER A 9 5.79 -2.04 4.15
N ARG A 10 4.89 -1.46 3.35
CA ARG A 10 3.98 -0.39 3.74
C ARG A 10 2.55 -0.78 3.38
N ILE A 11 1.64 -0.55 4.33
CA ILE A 11 0.20 -0.78 4.16
C ILE A 11 -0.58 0.49 4.49
N ASN A 12 -1.74 0.65 3.86
CA ASN A 12 -2.74 1.61 4.31
C ASN A 12 -3.59 0.94 5.38
N VAL A 13 -3.75 1.60 6.51
CA VAL A 13 -4.47 1.06 7.67
C VAL A 13 -5.85 1.69 7.85
N GLY A 14 -6.06 2.89 7.29
CA GLY A 14 -7.34 3.59 7.43
C GLY A 14 -7.21 5.09 7.23
N THR A 15 -8.17 5.83 7.79
CA THR A 15 -8.16 7.29 7.81
C THR A 15 -8.13 7.84 9.22
N TYR A 16 -7.43 8.96 9.42
CA TYR A 16 -7.34 9.72 10.66
C TYR A 16 -7.43 11.21 10.34
N GLU A 17 -8.35 11.93 10.98
CA GLU A 17 -8.69 13.32 10.67
C GLU A 17 -9.00 13.53 9.18
N GLY A 18 -9.75 12.58 8.59
CA GLY A 18 -10.11 12.59 7.17
C GLY A 18 -8.93 12.38 6.21
N LYS A 19 -7.76 11.95 6.71
CA LYS A 19 -6.55 11.74 5.90
C LYS A 19 -6.10 10.30 5.96
N ARG A 20 -5.65 9.78 4.82
CA ARG A 20 -5.14 8.40 4.76
C ARG A 20 -3.90 8.22 5.62
N LEU A 21 -3.96 7.25 6.53
CA LEU A 21 -2.87 6.84 7.39
C LEU A 21 -2.29 5.53 6.85
N SER A 22 -0.98 5.55 6.61
CA SER A 22 -0.20 4.40 6.19
C SER A 22 0.87 4.07 7.22
N VAL A 23 1.20 2.79 7.35
CA VAL A 23 2.21 2.29 8.26
C VAL A 23 3.22 1.49 7.46
N GLU A 24 4.50 1.68 7.75
CA GLU A 24 5.63 0.93 7.20
C GLU A 24 6.32 0.16 8.32
N ALA A 25 6.59 -1.12 8.10
CA ALA A 25 7.39 -1.95 8.99
C ALA A 25 8.67 -2.40 8.29
N VAL A 26 9.77 -2.39 9.04
CA VAL A 26 11.09 -2.82 8.59
C VAL A 26 11.67 -3.80 9.60
N ILE A 27 11.92 -5.03 9.16
CA ILE A 27 12.63 -6.07 9.91
C ILE A 27 14.01 -6.25 9.31
N LYS A 28 15.06 -6.15 10.14
CA LYS A 28 16.44 -6.41 9.73
C LYS A 28 17.06 -7.49 10.59
N LEU A 29 17.78 -8.41 9.97
CA LEU A 29 18.71 -9.31 10.64
C LEU A 29 20.07 -8.60 10.76
N LYS A 30 20.60 -8.50 11.98
CA LYS A 30 21.92 -7.89 12.24
C LYS A 30 22.86 -8.92 12.83
N THR A 31 24.12 -8.93 12.36
CA THR A 31 25.19 -9.71 12.96
C THR A 31 26.20 -8.80 13.65
N SER A 32 26.02 -8.63 14.96
CA SER A 32 26.94 -7.91 15.84
C SER A 32 26.73 -8.36 17.28
N SER A 33 27.78 -8.26 18.10
CA SER A 33 27.65 -8.58 19.52
C SER A 33 26.77 -7.54 20.20
N ARG A 34 25.69 -7.98 20.85
CA ARG A 34 24.78 -7.16 21.66
C ARG A 34 24.42 -7.86 22.96
N GLU A 35 24.05 -7.06 23.95
CA GLU A 35 23.52 -7.51 25.22
C GLU A 35 22.00 -7.31 25.23
N THR A 36 21.26 -8.35 25.63
CA THR A 36 19.79 -8.30 25.74
C THR A 36 19.35 -7.58 27.01
N THR A 37 18.06 -7.27 27.11
CA THR A 37 17.44 -6.79 28.36
C THR A 37 17.57 -7.76 29.54
N THR A 38 17.93 -9.02 29.28
CA THR A 38 18.17 -10.09 30.27
C THR A 38 19.67 -10.39 30.46
N HIS A 39 20.56 -9.53 29.94
CA HIS A 39 22.02 -9.66 30.03
C HIS A 39 22.66 -10.83 29.27
N LYS A 40 21.90 -11.47 28.37
CA LYS A 40 22.43 -12.47 27.44
C LYS A 40 23.20 -11.77 26.33
N HIS A 41 24.36 -12.32 25.98
CA HIS A 41 25.13 -11.86 24.83
C HIS A 41 24.72 -12.64 23.59
N ILE A 42 24.26 -11.93 22.56
CA ILE A 42 23.86 -12.49 21.28
C ILE A 42 24.70 -11.89 20.15
N LYS A 43 24.91 -12.66 19.09
CA LYS A 43 25.69 -12.25 17.91
C LYS A 43 24.84 -12.01 16.67
N GLU A 44 23.63 -12.53 16.68
CA GLU A 44 22.66 -12.46 15.60
C GLU A 44 21.29 -12.19 16.20
N TYR A 45 20.56 -11.21 15.64
CA TYR A 45 19.28 -10.77 16.17
C TYR A 45 18.48 -9.99 15.13
N TYR A 46 17.16 -9.92 15.35
CA TYR A 46 16.24 -9.14 14.54
C TYR A 46 15.94 -7.79 15.18
N THR A 47 15.80 -6.76 14.34
CA THR A 47 15.36 -5.42 14.74
C THR A 47 14.09 -5.05 14.01
N LEU A 48 13.11 -4.51 14.71
CA LEU A 48 11.85 -4.03 14.17
C LEU A 48 11.74 -2.51 14.31
N SER A 49 11.50 -1.84 13.19
CA SER A 49 11.11 -0.43 13.16
C SER A 49 9.77 -0.31 12.46
N ILE A 50 8.89 0.52 13.02
CA ILE A 50 7.55 0.77 12.49
C ILE A 50 7.34 2.28 12.45
N THR A 51 6.94 2.81 11.31
CA THR A 51 6.71 4.24 11.13
C THR A 51 5.36 4.46 10.49
N GLY A 52 4.66 5.49 10.94
CA GLY A 52 3.38 5.87 10.37
C GLY A 52 3.50 7.20 9.63
N SER A 53 2.65 7.40 8.64
CA SER A 53 2.60 8.62 7.84
C SER A 53 1.19 8.93 7.36
N TYR A 54 0.80 10.19 7.50
CA TYR A 54 -0.44 10.77 6.97
C TYR A 54 -0.19 12.22 6.53
N ASN A 55 -1.13 12.82 5.80
CA ASN A 55 -0.93 14.17 5.25
C ASN A 55 -0.92 15.25 6.35
N GLY A 56 0.23 15.55 6.95
CA GLY A 56 0.39 16.55 8.02
C GLY A 56 1.14 16.05 9.25
N GLY A 57 1.59 14.79 9.26
CA GLY A 57 2.38 14.24 10.34
C GLY A 57 2.99 12.88 9.98
N GLY A 58 4.10 12.52 10.62
CA GLY A 58 4.74 11.23 10.44
C GLY A 58 5.69 10.88 11.58
N GLY A 59 6.07 9.61 11.66
CA GLY A 59 6.93 9.08 12.73
C GLY A 59 6.16 8.12 13.64
N GLN A 60 6.25 8.33 14.95
CA GLN A 60 5.54 7.52 15.95
C GLN A 60 4.11 8.05 16.13
N CYS A 61 3.22 7.73 15.18
CA CYS A 61 1.81 8.14 15.26
C CYS A 61 0.90 7.02 15.78
N ILE A 62 1.35 6.27 16.78
CA ILE A 62 0.57 5.18 17.37
C ILE A 62 -0.76 5.66 17.97
N ASP A 63 -0.78 6.88 18.52
CA ASP A 63 -2.01 7.47 19.06
C ASP A 63 -3.03 7.80 17.97
N ALA A 64 -2.57 8.16 16.77
CA ALA A 64 -3.44 8.34 15.61
C ALA A 64 -3.99 6.98 15.13
N LEU A 65 -3.15 5.94 15.15
CA LEU A 65 -3.56 4.57 14.82
C LEU A 65 -4.67 4.03 15.75
N LYS A 66 -4.65 4.44 17.03
CA LYS A 66 -5.69 4.09 18.02
C LYS A 66 -6.99 4.88 17.85
N LYS A 67 -7.00 5.94 17.06
CA LYS A 67 -8.10 6.91 16.91
C LYS A 67 -8.56 7.05 15.44
N LEU A 68 -8.39 6.00 14.64
CA LEU A 68 -8.81 6.01 13.24
C LEU A 68 -10.31 6.31 13.09
N ASP A 69 -10.64 7.14 12.11
CA ASP A 69 -12.01 7.43 11.68
C ASP A 69 -12.62 6.24 10.93
N SER A 70 -11.79 5.56 10.12
CA SER A 70 -12.12 4.34 9.40
C SER A 70 -10.94 3.38 9.36
N VAL A 71 -11.21 2.07 9.31
CA VAL A 71 -10.18 1.02 9.29
C VAL A 71 -10.27 0.27 7.96
N GLU A 72 -9.13 0.14 7.27
CA GLU A 72 -8.99 -0.53 5.95
C GLU A 72 -8.40 -1.95 6.06
N ILE A 73 -7.98 -2.36 7.25
CA ILE A 73 -7.42 -3.71 7.53
C ILE A 73 -8.31 -4.50 8.50
N PRO A 74 -8.17 -5.83 8.58
CA PRO A 74 -8.89 -6.62 9.58
C PRO A 74 -8.69 -6.08 11.01
N GLU A 75 -9.76 -6.06 11.81
CA GLU A 75 -9.71 -5.52 13.18
C GLU A 75 -8.64 -6.21 14.05
N GLN A 76 -8.45 -7.52 13.87
CA GLN A 76 -7.43 -8.27 14.58
C GLN A 76 -6.01 -7.86 14.15
N ASP A 77 -5.78 -7.62 12.86
CA ASP A 77 -4.50 -7.14 12.34
C ASP A 77 -4.15 -5.77 12.92
N LEU A 78 -5.14 -4.88 13.09
CA LEU A 78 -4.96 -3.59 13.73
C LEU A 78 -4.57 -3.72 15.21
N LYS A 79 -5.25 -4.60 15.96
CA LYS A 79 -4.94 -4.85 17.38
C LYS A 79 -3.54 -5.40 17.56
N ASP A 80 -3.17 -6.40 16.76
CA ASP A 80 -1.86 -7.03 16.80
C ASP A 80 -0.77 -6.03 16.40
N LEU A 81 -1.01 -5.20 15.38
CA LEU A 81 -0.08 -4.15 14.96
C LEU A 81 0.18 -3.15 16.09
N ILE A 82 -0.86 -2.70 16.80
CA ILE A 82 -0.71 -1.79 17.94
C ILE A 82 0.10 -2.45 19.06
N GLU A 83 -0.24 -3.69 19.44
CA GLU A 83 0.48 -4.42 20.50
C GLU A 83 1.96 -4.63 20.15
N ILE A 84 2.24 -5.05 18.91
CA ILE A 84 3.60 -5.26 18.41
C ILE A 84 4.36 -3.94 18.41
N TRP A 85 3.74 -2.84 17.98
CA TRP A 85 4.37 -1.52 17.99
C TRP A 85 4.76 -1.13 19.41
N GLU A 86 3.83 -1.17 20.37
CA GLU A 86 4.11 -0.78 21.76
C GLU A 86 5.25 -1.57 22.40
N ARG A 87 5.36 -2.85 22.06
CA ARG A 87 6.33 -3.76 22.71
C ARG A 87 7.68 -3.82 22.01
N TYR A 88 7.70 -3.76 20.68
CA TYR A 88 8.86 -4.15 19.88
C TYR A 88 9.33 -3.07 18.90
N HIS A 89 8.62 -1.95 18.75
CA HIS A 89 9.14 -0.83 17.96
C HIS A 89 10.46 -0.34 18.54
N LEU A 90 11.52 -0.34 17.72
CA LEU A 90 12.89 -0.02 18.13
C LEU A 90 13.39 -0.92 19.27
N ASN A 91 13.13 -2.22 19.17
CA ASN A 91 13.54 -3.21 20.16
C ASN A 91 15.06 -3.23 20.44
N ASP A 92 15.90 -2.67 19.57
CA ASP A 92 17.36 -2.53 19.76
C ASP A 92 17.80 -1.19 20.40
N LEU A 93 16.85 -0.36 20.84
CA LEU A 93 17.07 0.92 21.54
C LEU A 93 16.46 0.92 22.95
N THR A 94 16.59 -0.19 23.69
CA THR A 94 16.08 -0.28 25.05
C THR A 94 17.12 0.20 26.06
N ALA A 95 16.86 1.28 26.80
CA ALA A 95 17.78 1.82 27.81
C ALA A 95 17.77 1.07 29.16
N ARG A 96 16.87 0.10 29.34
CA ARG A 96 16.65 -0.61 30.59
C ARG A 96 16.81 -2.12 30.41
N CYS A 97 17.36 -2.79 31.42
CA CYS A 97 17.22 -4.23 31.58
C CYS A 97 15.92 -4.60 32.31
N GLU A 98 15.61 -5.89 32.34
CA GLU A 98 14.42 -6.46 33.01
C GLU A 98 14.36 -6.19 34.52
N HIS A 99 15.52 -6.00 35.17
CA HIS A 99 15.64 -5.73 36.60
C HIS A 99 15.22 -4.31 36.98
N HIS A 100 15.22 -3.39 36.02
CA HIS A 100 14.69 -2.06 36.26
C HIS A 100 13.17 -2.16 36.25
N THR A 101 12.57 -1.65 37.33
CA THR A 101 11.14 -1.45 37.49
C THR A 101 10.86 0.05 37.39
N PRO A 102 9.71 0.45 36.84
CA PRO A 102 9.40 1.86 36.72
C PRO A 102 9.14 2.39 38.12
N ILE A 103 9.73 3.54 38.46
CA ILE A 103 9.43 4.18 39.74
C ILE A 103 8.24 5.11 39.50
N PRO A 104 7.15 4.97 40.27
CA PRO A 104 6.07 5.93 40.20
C PRO A 104 6.53 7.27 40.80
N VAL A 105 6.34 8.34 40.00
CA VAL A 105 6.21 9.76 40.36
C VAL A 105 7.49 10.62 40.54
N ARG A 106 7.53 11.73 39.77
CA ARG A 106 8.11 13.02 40.21
C ARG A 106 6.93 13.89 40.68
N HIS A 107 7.04 14.45 41.87
CA HIS A 107 6.07 15.39 42.42
C HIS A 107 5.76 16.54 41.44
N ASP A 108 4.46 16.81 41.27
CA ASP A 108 3.84 18.05 40.77
C ASP A 108 3.76 18.31 39.24
N ASP A 109 3.67 17.30 38.38
CA ASP A 109 3.29 17.48 36.97
C ASP A 109 2.33 16.37 36.45
N PRO A 110 1.01 16.63 36.34
CA PRO A 110 0.02 15.66 35.89
C PRO A 110 0.20 15.19 34.44
N GLU A 111 0.91 15.96 33.59
CA GLU A 111 1.10 15.65 32.17
C GLU A 111 2.30 14.70 31.95
N TYR A 112 3.22 14.63 32.92
CA TYR A 112 4.42 13.79 32.92
C TYR A 112 4.36 12.56 33.83
N ASP A 113 3.18 12.25 34.38
CA ASP A 113 2.98 11.18 35.38
C ASP A 113 3.04 9.73 34.81
N HIS A 114 3.43 9.60 33.54
CA HIS A 114 3.64 8.32 32.88
C HIS A 114 5.09 7.83 33.08
N TYR A 115 5.32 7.13 34.19
CA TYR A 115 6.51 6.32 34.53
C TYR A 115 7.89 6.92 34.15
N VAL A 116 8.59 7.53 35.13
CA VAL A 116 10.01 7.87 34.96
C VAL A 116 10.88 6.70 35.43
N TRP A 117 11.64 6.08 34.52
CA TRP A 117 12.64 5.06 34.85
C TRP A 117 13.88 5.71 35.47
N LEU A 118 13.77 6.18 36.72
CA LEU A 118 14.91 6.67 37.48
C LEU A 118 15.66 5.50 38.13
N SER A 119 16.98 5.65 38.16
CA SER A 119 18.03 4.69 38.54
C SER A 119 18.04 4.28 40.02
N GLY A 120 16.90 3.84 40.58
CA GLY A 120 16.79 3.55 42.01
C GLY A 120 17.34 2.18 42.42
N LYS A 121 17.08 1.13 41.62
CA LYS A 121 17.63 -0.21 41.86
C LYS A 121 18.77 -0.49 40.90
N GLN A 122 19.96 -0.67 41.46
CA GLN A 122 21.12 -1.14 40.72
C GLN A 122 20.82 -2.56 40.20
N CYS A 123 21.03 -2.80 38.91
CA CYS A 123 20.91 -4.14 38.37
C CYS A 123 21.90 -5.08 39.09
N PRO A 124 21.51 -6.30 39.51
CA PRO A 124 22.42 -7.27 40.12
C PRO A 124 23.66 -7.57 39.26
N ASN A 125 23.54 -7.45 37.94
CA ASN A 125 24.63 -7.65 36.98
C ASN A 125 25.50 -6.39 36.78
N GLY A 126 25.28 -5.33 37.55
CA GLY A 126 26.06 -4.09 37.50
C GLY A 126 25.68 -3.14 36.36
N TYR A 127 24.72 -3.49 35.52
CA TYR A 127 24.22 -2.60 34.46
C TYR A 127 23.56 -1.34 35.04
N ARG A 128 23.85 -0.19 34.43
CA ARG A 128 23.26 1.10 34.82
C ARG A 128 22.28 1.55 33.75
N TYR A 129 21.12 2.04 34.16
CA TYR A 129 20.13 2.58 33.23
C TYR A 129 20.78 3.57 32.24
N GLY A 130 20.53 3.38 30.94
CA GLY A 130 21.04 4.24 29.89
C GLY A 130 22.55 4.15 29.64
N SER A 131 23.28 3.22 30.27
CA SER A 131 24.73 3.07 29.99
C SER A 131 25.03 2.46 28.63
N SER A 132 24.08 1.73 28.04
CA SER A 132 24.14 1.22 26.67
C SER A 132 22.73 0.88 26.18
N TRP A 133 22.56 0.82 24.86
CA TRP A 133 21.32 0.32 24.24
C TRP A 133 21.30 -1.21 24.28
N LEU A 134 20.32 -1.76 24.98
CA LEU A 134 20.02 -3.18 25.06
C LEU A 134 18.99 -3.57 24.00
N ILE A 135 18.95 -4.88 23.71
CA ILE A 135 17.97 -5.46 22.81
C ILE A 135 16.92 -6.29 23.54
N THR A 136 15.65 -6.03 23.21
CA THR A 136 14.56 -6.97 23.50
C THR A 136 14.51 -7.97 22.34
N GLU A 137 14.76 -9.25 22.61
CA GLU A 137 14.71 -10.30 21.59
C GLU A 137 13.34 -10.31 20.93
N LEU A 138 13.31 -10.28 19.59
CA LEU A 138 12.08 -10.32 18.80
C LEU A 138 11.71 -11.79 18.57
N PRO A 139 10.59 -12.30 19.14
CA PRO A 139 10.18 -13.68 18.96
C PRO A 139 9.84 -13.98 17.49
N GLN A 140 10.06 -15.23 17.05
CA GLN A 140 9.74 -15.62 15.67
C GLN A 140 8.24 -15.46 15.35
N GLU A 141 7.36 -15.78 16.30
CA GLU A 141 5.91 -15.56 16.18
C GLU A 141 5.53 -14.09 15.90
N VAL A 142 6.31 -13.13 16.43
CA VAL A 142 6.09 -11.70 16.16
C VAL A 142 6.57 -11.35 14.75
N ILE A 143 7.70 -11.92 14.31
CA ILE A 143 8.21 -11.73 12.95
C ILE A 143 7.19 -12.24 11.94
N ASP A 144 6.73 -13.48 12.12
CA ASP A 144 5.74 -14.13 11.25
C ASP A 144 4.46 -13.30 11.22
N ARG A 145 4.00 -12.80 12.38
CA ARG A 145 2.78 -11.98 12.45
C ARG A 145 2.93 -10.63 11.76
N VAL A 146 4.09 -9.96 11.87
CA VAL A 146 4.36 -8.73 11.12
C VAL A 146 4.42 -9.02 9.63
N GLU A 147 5.06 -10.11 9.22
CA GLU A 147 5.07 -10.52 7.82
C GLU A 147 3.65 -10.76 7.31
N GLU A 148 2.82 -11.48 8.05
CA GLU A 148 1.40 -11.67 7.72
C GLU A 148 0.69 -10.34 7.52
N ILE A 149 0.66 -9.44 8.52
CA ILE A 149 -0.06 -8.15 8.45
C ILE A 149 0.39 -7.29 7.26
N PHE A 150 1.69 -7.30 6.95
CA PHE A 150 2.27 -6.44 5.92
C PHE A 150 2.39 -7.10 4.54
N THR A 151 2.05 -8.38 4.44
CA THR A 151 1.91 -9.12 3.17
C THR A 151 0.46 -9.51 2.89
N SER A 152 -0.44 -9.37 3.87
CA SER A 152 -1.90 -9.56 3.80
C SER A 152 -2.66 -8.36 3.22
N GLN A 153 -1.96 -7.39 2.60
CA GLN A 153 -2.56 -6.71 1.46
C GLN A 153 -3.18 -7.80 0.56
N PRO A 154 -4.34 -7.59 -0.09
CA PRO A 154 -4.71 -8.51 -1.15
C PRO A 154 -3.50 -8.59 -2.06
N LYS A 155 -2.83 -9.76 -2.10
CA LYS A 155 -1.98 -10.11 -3.23
C LYS A 155 -2.82 -9.66 -4.41
N ALA A 156 -2.29 -8.78 -5.27
CA ALA A 156 -2.87 -8.60 -6.59
C ALA A 156 -3.27 -10.01 -7.02
N PRO A 157 -4.58 -10.29 -7.12
CA PRO A 157 -5.09 -11.65 -7.01
C PRO A 157 -4.24 -12.49 -7.92
N SER A 158 -3.69 -13.57 -7.38
CA SER A 158 -2.85 -14.49 -8.14
C SER A 158 -3.52 -14.64 -9.48
N ILE A 159 -2.90 -14.11 -10.55
CA ILE A 159 -3.52 -13.98 -11.87
C ILE A 159 -4.20 -15.32 -12.11
N THR A 160 -5.53 -15.34 -12.01
CA THR A 160 -6.24 -16.58 -12.25
C THR A 160 -6.02 -16.86 -13.72
N GLU A 161 -5.83 -18.12 -14.12
CA GLU A 161 -5.71 -18.50 -15.53
C GLU A 161 -6.87 -17.92 -16.38
N GLU A 162 -7.98 -17.56 -15.72
CA GLU A 162 -9.14 -16.85 -16.25
C GLU A 162 -8.85 -15.48 -16.92
N TRP A 163 -7.85 -14.73 -16.44
CA TRP A 163 -7.52 -13.39 -16.97
C TRP A 163 -6.25 -13.37 -17.84
N GLU A 164 -5.68 -14.54 -18.12
CA GLU A 164 -4.53 -14.65 -19.02
C GLU A 164 -4.96 -14.47 -20.47
N LEU A 165 -4.19 -13.67 -21.21
CA LEU A 165 -4.42 -13.49 -22.64
C LEU A 165 -3.89 -14.71 -23.39
N THR A 166 -4.73 -15.30 -24.23
CA THR A 166 -4.27 -16.23 -25.26
C THR A 166 -3.60 -15.42 -26.37
N MET A 167 -2.31 -15.67 -26.60
CA MET A 167 -1.49 -14.87 -27.51
C MET A 167 -1.53 -15.41 -28.95
N ASN A 168 -1.72 -14.50 -29.91
CA ASN A 168 -1.57 -14.74 -31.35
C ASN A 168 -0.76 -13.60 -31.99
N GLY A 169 0.57 -13.72 -31.97
CA GLY A 169 1.48 -12.68 -32.43
C GLY A 169 1.42 -11.43 -31.55
N ASN A 170 1.06 -10.28 -32.13
CA ASN A 170 0.94 -8.99 -31.43
C ASN A 170 -0.47 -8.75 -30.85
N ARG A 171 -1.29 -9.80 -30.76
CA ARG A 171 -2.66 -9.74 -30.27
C ARG A 171 -2.84 -10.72 -29.13
N GLY A 172 -3.39 -10.26 -28.02
CA GLY A 172 -3.89 -11.09 -26.94
C GLY A 172 -5.41 -11.17 -26.99
N GLU A 173 -5.99 -12.32 -26.67
CA GLU A 173 -7.44 -12.53 -26.64
C GLU A 173 -7.86 -13.19 -25.33
N LEU A 174 -8.99 -12.76 -24.77
CA LEU A 174 -9.64 -13.42 -23.64
C LEU A 174 -11.17 -13.33 -23.80
N THR A 175 -11.90 -14.20 -23.10
CA THR A 175 -13.38 -14.19 -23.08
C THR A 175 -13.87 -14.03 -21.66
N VAL A 176 -14.80 -13.10 -21.44
CA VAL A 176 -15.42 -12.84 -20.13
C VAL A 176 -16.93 -12.95 -20.31
N GLY A 177 -17.53 -14.02 -19.78
CA GLY A 177 -18.93 -14.34 -20.08
C GLY A 177 -19.17 -14.39 -21.60
N ASP A 178 -20.11 -13.57 -22.07
CA ASP A 178 -20.45 -13.43 -23.50
C ASP A 178 -19.61 -12.37 -24.25
N ILE A 179 -18.59 -11.79 -23.62
CA ILE A 179 -17.78 -10.72 -24.21
C ILE A 179 -16.45 -11.29 -24.68
N GLN A 180 -16.14 -11.10 -25.96
CA GLN A 180 -14.80 -11.31 -26.49
C GLN A 180 -13.99 -10.02 -26.33
N VAL A 181 -12.83 -10.12 -25.68
CA VAL A 181 -11.89 -9.02 -25.51
C VAL A 181 -10.64 -9.30 -26.31
N THR A 182 -10.23 -8.36 -27.13
CA THR A 182 -8.96 -8.41 -27.87
C THR A 182 -8.08 -7.23 -27.49
N VAL A 183 -6.80 -7.49 -27.28
CA VAL A 183 -5.79 -6.52 -26.87
C VAL A 183 -4.70 -6.52 -27.92
N ASP A 184 -4.71 -5.50 -28.77
CA ASP A 184 -3.78 -5.35 -29.88
C ASP A 184 -2.64 -4.41 -29.47
N TYR A 185 -1.39 -4.88 -29.52
CA TYR A 185 -0.23 -4.04 -29.21
C TYR A 185 0.01 -3.01 -30.31
N VAL A 186 -0.06 -1.73 -29.94
CA VAL A 186 0.11 -0.60 -30.87
C VAL A 186 1.55 -0.14 -30.93
N GLY A 187 2.22 -0.08 -29.77
CA GLY A 187 3.59 0.41 -29.68
C GLY A 187 3.92 1.00 -28.32
N LYS A 188 4.94 1.88 -28.30
CA LYS A 188 5.26 2.72 -27.14
C LYS A 188 4.81 4.15 -27.42
N THR A 189 4.32 4.83 -26.39
CA THR A 189 4.00 6.26 -26.48
C THR A 189 5.26 7.09 -26.70
N ASN A 190 5.06 8.33 -27.15
CA ASN A 190 6.10 9.35 -27.01
C ASN A 190 6.50 9.50 -25.53
N PRO A 191 7.75 9.88 -25.23
CA PRO A 191 8.21 10.05 -23.86
C PRO A 191 7.35 11.08 -23.11
N ILE A 192 6.72 10.66 -22.03
CA ILE A 192 5.88 11.49 -21.18
C ILE A 192 6.74 12.05 -20.06
N LYS A 193 6.57 13.36 -19.80
CA LYS A 193 7.22 14.06 -18.69
C LYS A 193 6.71 13.52 -17.36
N VAL A 194 7.59 12.97 -16.54
CA VAL A 194 7.30 12.53 -15.18
C VAL A 194 8.25 13.21 -14.20
N TRP A 195 7.74 13.55 -13.02
CA TRP A 195 8.56 14.11 -11.96
C TRP A 195 9.38 12.99 -11.32
N GLY A 196 10.69 13.22 -11.19
CA GLY A 196 11.60 12.30 -10.51
C GLY A 196 11.33 12.25 -9.00
N ALA A 197 12.11 11.44 -8.30
CA ALA A 197 12.00 11.28 -6.85
C ALA A 197 12.20 12.61 -6.09
N SER A 198 12.92 13.56 -6.68
CA SER A 198 12.91 14.96 -6.28
C SER A 198 12.02 15.74 -7.28
N HIS A 199 11.14 16.62 -6.80
CA HIS A 199 10.32 17.51 -7.66
C HIS A 199 11.16 18.51 -8.50
N LYS A 200 12.49 18.33 -8.55
CA LYS A 200 13.45 19.12 -9.31
C LYS A 200 14.01 18.37 -10.53
N ASP A 201 13.83 17.05 -10.61
CA ASP A 201 14.30 16.22 -11.72
C ASP A 201 13.13 15.88 -12.65
N ILE A 202 13.33 16.07 -13.95
CA ILE A 202 12.38 15.67 -14.99
C ILE A 202 12.90 14.40 -15.64
N ASP A 203 12.14 13.31 -15.54
CA ASP A 203 12.40 12.07 -16.26
C ASP A 203 11.40 11.93 -17.41
N TYR A 204 11.80 11.26 -18.49
CA TYR A 204 10.99 11.05 -19.68
C TYR A 204 10.79 9.55 -19.86
N LYS A 205 9.55 9.08 -19.70
CA LYS A 205 9.24 7.66 -19.74
C LYS A 205 8.30 7.32 -20.87
N THR A 206 8.54 6.17 -21.50
CA THR A 206 7.63 5.61 -22.51
C THR A 206 6.79 4.53 -21.85
N ILE A 207 5.53 4.40 -22.25
CA ILE A 207 4.64 3.34 -21.78
C ILE A 207 4.11 2.56 -22.98
N TYR A 208 3.77 1.29 -22.76
CA TYR A 208 3.14 0.51 -23.82
C TYR A 208 1.70 0.96 -24.03
N GLN A 209 1.32 1.06 -25.30
CA GLN A 209 -0.03 1.37 -25.74
C GLN A 209 -0.63 0.14 -26.41
N TYR A 210 -1.89 -0.11 -26.06
CA TYR A 210 -2.70 -1.19 -26.60
C TYR A 210 -4.04 -0.63 -27.06
N LEU A 211 -4.59 -1.19 -28.12
CA LEU A 211 -5.98 -0.98 -28.49
C LEU A 211 -6.78 -2.15 -27.95
N VAL A 212 -7.67 -1.87 -27.00
CA VAL A 212 -8.58 -2.86 -26.44
C VAL A 212 -9.89 -2.79 -27.20
N THR A 213 -10.40 -3.93 -27.65
CA THR A 213 -11.71 -4.05 -28.31
C THR A 213 -12.54 -5.10 -27.58
N CYS A 214 -13.76 -4.73 -27.20
CA CYS A 214 -14.72 -5.60 -26.54
C CYS A 214 -15.93 -5.81 -27.46
N ILE A 215 -16.34 -7.06 -27.66
CA ILE A 215 -17.47 -7.44 -28.51
C ILE A 215 -18.39 -8.36 -27.71
N HIS A 216 -19.63 -7.93 -27.50
CA HIS A 216 -20.65 -8.80 -26.90
C HIS A 216 -21.17 -9.78 -27.97
N LYS A 217 -20.97 -11.09 -27.77
CA LYS A 217 -21.30 -12.13 -28.76
C LYS A 217 -22.80 -12.24 -29.07
N GLY A 218 -23.66 -12.12 -28.05
CA GLY A 218 -25.11 -12.16 -28.21
C GLY A 218 -25.73 -10.90 -28.84
N THR A 219 -25.30 -9.71 -28.43
CA THR A 219 -25.91 -8.44 -28.89
C THR A 219 -25.17 -7.77 -30.05
N HIS A 220 -23.97 -8.23 -30.38
CA HIS A 220 -23.03 -7.62 -31.33
C HIS A 220 -22.65 -6.17 -31.04
N LYS A 221 -22.91 -5.67 -29.83
CA LYS A 221 -22.45 -4.36 -29.40
C LYS A 221 -20.93 -4.39 -29.21
N THR A 222 -20.28 -3.31 -29.62
CA THR A 222 -18.83 -3.19 -29.62
C THR A 222 -18.37 -1.88 -29.00
N MET A 223 -17.19 -1.93 -28.38
CA MET A 223 -16.45 -0.74 -27.96
C MET A 223 -14.96 -0.96 -28.11
N SER A 224 -14.22 0.12 -28.32
CA SER A 224 -12.76 0.10 -28.31
C SER A 224 -12.22 1.33 -27.59
N PHE A 225 -11.07 1.18 -26.94
CA PHE A 225 -10.38 2.26 -26.25
C PHE A 225 -8.87 2.00 -26.19
N ASP A 226 -8.10 3.09 -26.05
CA ASP A 226 -6.66 2.99 -25.80
C ASP A 226 -6.41 2.60 -24.34
N PHE A 227 -5.61 1.57 -24.13
CA PHE A 227 -5.11 1.17 -22.83
C PHE A 227 -3.61 1.46 -22.76
N PHE A 228 -3.19 2.12 -21.69
CA PHE A 228 -1.80 2.46 -21.43
C PHE A 228 -1.32 1.73 -20.19
N ASP A 229 -0.31 0.88 -20.33
CA ASP A 229 0.21 0.08 -19.22
C ASP A 229 1.08 0.93 -18.28
N SER A 230 1.37 0.37 -17.10
CA SER A 230 2.23 1.00 -16.11
C SER A 230 3.61 1.31 -16.67
N ILE A 231 4.14 2.45 -16.25
CA ILE A 231 5.53 2.85 -16.46
C ILE A 231 6.51 1.73 -16.08
N ASP A 232 6.22 0.96 -15.02
CA ASP A 232 7.12 -0.10 -14.56
C ASP A 232 7.20 -1.27 -15.54
N ASN A 233 6.15 -1.49 -16.34
CA ASN A 233 6.13 -2.52 -17.36
C ASN A 233 6.85 -2.10 -18.64
N SER A 234 7.16 -0.82 -18.84
CA SER A 234 7.89 -0.33 -20.03
C SER A 234 9.28 -0.98 -20.24
N LYS A 235 9.86 -1.55 -19.17
CA LYS A 235 11.14 -2.27 -19.15
C LYS A 235 10.99 -3.79 -19.37
N LYS A 236 9.76 -4.32 -19.31
CA LYS A 236 9.42 -5.72 -19.52
C LYS A 236 8.91 -5.94 -20.96
N PRO A 237 8.71 -7.18 -21.41
CA PRO A 237 8.02 -7.44 -22.68
C PRO A 237 6.59 -6.87 -22.70
N PRO A 238 6.05 -6.47 -23.87
CA PRO A 238 4.74 -5.82 -24.02
C PRO A 238 3.54 -6.72 -23.70
N PHE A 239 3.73 -7.96 -23.27
CA PHE A 239 2.63 -8.81 -22.81
C PHE A 239 3.05 -9.43 -21.49
N ALA A 240 3.05 -8.61 -20.44
CA ALA A 240 3.18 -9.14 -19.10
C ALA A 240 2.01 -10.09 -18.80
N PRO A 241 2.22 -11.19 -18.07
CA PRO A 241 1.13 -12.12 -17.72
C PRO A 241 -0.09 -11.44 -17.10
N SER A 242 0.12 -10.31 -16.40
CA SER A 242 -0.94 -9.53 -15.77
C SER A 242 -1.71 -8.60 -16.71
N LEU A 243 -1.40 -8.53 -18.01
CA LEU A 243 -1.99 -7.51 -18.89
C LEU A 243 -3.51 -7.65 -19.01
N GLY A 244 -4.02 -8.88 -19.20
CA GLY A 244 -5.46 -9.12 -19.27
C GLY A 244 -6.18 -8.71 -17.99
N TYR A 245 -5.60 -9.06 -16.83
CA TYR A 245 -6.05 -8.60 -15.52
C TYR A 245 -6.14 -7.07 -15.44
N SER A 246 -5.04 -6.37 -15.77
CA SER A 246 -4.99 -4.91 -15.70
C SER A 246 -6.02 -4.24 -16.61
N VAL A 247 -6.26 -4.80 -17.80
CA VAL A 247 -7.29 -4.29 -18.73
C VAL A 247 -8.69 -4.45 -18.10
N MET A 248 -8.97 -5.58 -17.46
CA MET A 248 -10.27 -5.81 -16.81
C MET A 248 -10.49 -4.92 -15.59
N CYS A 249 -9.47 -4.69 -14.76
CA CYS A 249 -9.53 -3.70 -13.67
C CYS A 249 -9.86 -2.30 -14.20
N CYS A 250 -9.25 -1.89 -15.33
CA CYS A 250 -9.53 -0.61 -15.97
C CYS A 250 -11.00 -0.51 -16.41
N ILE A 251 -11.53 -1.55 -17.05
CA ILE A 251 -12.94 -1.61 -17.45
C ILE A 251 -13.85 -1.50 -16.23
N ARG A 252 -13.57 -2.27 -15.17
CA ARG A 252 -14.35 -2.22 -13.93
C ARG A 252 -14.36 -0.82 -13.33
N SER A 253 -13.19 -0.22 -13.15
CA SER A 253 -13.06 1.15 -12.61
C SER A 253 -13.82 2.17 -13.45
N ASP A 254 -13.62 2.16 -14.77
CA ASP A 254 -14.23 3.15 -15.66
C ASP A 254 -15.74 2.96 -15.81
N SER A 255 -16.25 1.75 -15.59
CA SER A 255 -17.69 1.46 -15.60
C SER A 255 -18.49 2.22 -14.54
N PHE A 256 -17.83 2.67 -13.46
CA PHE A 256 -18.48 3.46 -12.41
C PHE A 256 -18.64 4.93 -12.79
N THR A 257 -17.84 5.44 -13.73
CA THR A 257 -17.88 6.85 -14.12
C THR A 257 -18.86 7.06 -15.27
N THR A 258 -20.15 7.02 -14.98
CA THR A 258 -21.24 7.15 -15.95
C THR A 258 -22.03 8.43 -15.75
N SER A 259 -22.78 8.83 -16.78
CA SER A 259 -23.71 9.97 -16.68
C SER A 259 -24.82 9.76 -15.64
N ALA A 260 -25.12 8.51 -15.29
CA ALA A 260 -26.08 8.17 -14.24
C ALA A 260 -25.50 8.41 -12.84
N ASN A 261 -24.22 8.06 -12.62
CA ASN A 261 -23.57 8.20 -11.32
C ASN A 261 -23.04 9.62 -11.07
N TYR A 262 -22.56 10.28 -12.13
CA TYR A 262 -22.03 11.64 -12.08
C TYR A 262 -22.73 12.50 -13.14
N PRO A 263 -23.97 12.95 -12.89
CA PRO A 263 -24.76 13.68 -13.88
C PRO A 263 -24.24 15.10 -14.16
N THR A 264 -23.32 15.61 -13.34
CA THR A 264 -22.81 16.99 -13.43
C THR A 264 -21.29 17.03 -13.25
N LEU A 265 -20.65 18.03 -13.86
CA LEU A 265 -19.22 18.29 -13.67
C LEU A 265 -18.90 18.53 -12.19
N GLU A 266 -19.78 19.22 -11.46
CA GLU A 266 -19.62 19.52 -10.04
C GLU A 266 -19.60 18.23 -9.20
N SER A 267 -20.49 17.28 -9.48
CA SER A 267 -20.51 15.98 -8.78
C SER A 267 -19.22 15.19 -9.02
N PHE A 268 -18.71 15.20 -10.24
CA PHE A 268 -17.45 14.57 -10.59
C PHE A 268 -16.26 15.26 -9.91
N CYS A 269 -16.19 16.59 -9.98
CA CYS A 269 -15.12 17.37 -9.38
C CYS A 269 -15.07 17.25 -7.86
N SER A 270 -16.24 17.19 -7.20
CA SER A 270 -16.33 16.99 -5.75
C SER A 270 -15.77 15.65 -5.31
N GLU A 271 -16.01 14.57 -6.08
CA GLU A 271 -15.55 13.23 -5.74
C GLU A 271 -14.05 13.06 -6.01
N PHE A 272 -13.57 13.53 -7.17
CA PHE A 272 -12.19 13.31 -7.61
C PHE A 272 -11.24 14.46 -7.25
N GLY A 273 -11.73 15.50 -6.55
CA GLY A 273 -10.94 16.63 -6.09
C GLY A 273 -10.47 17.57 -7.20
N TYR A 274 -11.23 17.66 -8.29
CA TYR A 274 -10.95 18.63 -9.36
C TYR A 274 -11.58 19.99 -9.07
N ASP A 275 -11.07 21.02 -9.74
CA ASP A 275 -11.68 22.34 -9.78
C ASP A 275 -12.78 22.37 -10.86
N ALA A 276 -14.03 22.65 -10.47
CA ALA A 276 -15.18 22.71 -11.38
C ALA A 276 -15.07 23.82 -12.43
N ASP A 277 -14.30 24.88 -12.16
CA ASP A 277 -14.07 25.96 -13.13
C ASP A 277 -12.92 25.63 -14.12
N SER A 278 -12.28 24.47 -13.96
CA SER A 278 -11.18 24.04 -14.82
C SER A 278 -11.67 23.44 -16.13
N ARG A 279 -11.34 24.09 -17.25
CA ARG A 279 -11.53 23.53 -18.61
C ARG A 279 -10.80 22.19 -18.82
N LYS A 280 -9.76 21.91 -18.03
CA LYS A 280 -9.09 20.60 -18.07
C LYS A 280 -9.94 19.54 -17.36
N ALA A 281 -10.53 19.88 -16.23
CA ALA A 281 -11.44 18.99 -15.51
C ALA A 281 -12.67 18.67 -16.35
N GLU A 282 -13.27 19.68 -17.00
CA GLU A 282 -14.41 19.50 -17.92
C GLU A 282 -14.09 18.52 -19.05
N LYS A 283 -12.89 18.62 -19.67
CA LYS A 283 -12.45 17.66 -20.70
C LYS A 283 -12.28 16.25 -20.16
N THR A 284 -11.69 16.11 -18.98
CA THR A 284 -11.52 14.81 -18.32
C THR A 284 -12.88 14.19 -17.97
N TYR A 285 -13.78 14.98 -17.37
CA TYR A 285 -15.16 14.58 -17.06
C TYR A 285 -15.86 14.03 -18.30
N THR A 286 -15.92 14.81 -19.39
CA THR A 286 -16.58 14.37 -20.62
C THR A 286 -15.99 13.07 -21.16
N ALA A 287 -14.66 12.93 -21.17
CA ALA A 287 -14.01 11.70 -21.64
C ALA A 287 -14.33 10.48 -20.76
N CYS A 288 -14.29 10.63 -19.43
CA CYS A 288 -14.61 9.55 -18.50
C CYS A 288 -16.08 9.13 -18.61
N ILE A 289 -17.01 10.10 -18.66
CA ILE A 289 -18.45 9.82 -18.80
C ILE A 289 -18.75 9.11 -20.12
N GLU A 290 -18.18 9.59 -21.23
CA GLU A 290 -18.36 8.93 -22.53
C GLU A 290 -17.83 7.50 -22.55
N GLN A 291 -16.73 7.24 -21.84
CA GLN A 291 -16.15 5.90 -21.74
C GLN A 291 -17.00 4.98 -20.85
N GLY A 292 -17.37 5.41 -19.64
CA GLY A 292 -18.23 4.64 -18.74
C GLY A 292 -19.58 4.31 -19.38
N ASP A 293 -20.19 5.27 -20.08
CA ASP A 293 -21.46 5.07 -20.80
C ASP A 293 -21.32 4.14 -22.02
N LYS A 294 -20.12 3.98 -22.59
CA LYS A 294 -19.85 2.96 -23.62
C LYS A 294 -19.68 1.59 -22.99
N ILE A 295 -18.99 1.50 -21.85
CA ILE A 295 -18.81 0.26 -21.10
C ILE A 295 -20.16 -0.31 -20.69
N SER A 296 -21.04 0.50 -20.08
CA SER A 296 -22.38 0.07 -19.63
C SER A 296 -23.32 -0.39 -20.76
N LYS A 297 -23.00 -0.09 -22.02
CA LYS A 297 -23.74 -0.62 -23.17
C LYS A 297 -23.31 -2.01 -23.58
N VAL A 298 -22.04 -2.37 -23.34
CA VAL A 298 -21.42 -3.63 -23.76
C VAL A 298 -21.36 -4.64 -22.61
N PHE A 299 -21.09 -4.17 -21.39
CA PHE A 299 -21.05 -4.97 -20.17
C PHE A 299 -22.32 -4.72 -19.36
N ASP A 300 -22.99 -5.79 -18.93
CA ASP A 300 -24.06 -5.66 -17.96
C ASP A 300 -23.50 -5.48 -16.54
N ALA A 301 -24.35 -4.97 -15.63
CA ALA A 301 -23.93 -4.66 -14.27
C ALA A 301 -23.50 -5.90 -13.48
N GLU A 302 -24.09 -7.06 -13.76
CA GLU A 302 -23.74 -8.32 -13.06
C GLU A 302 -22.32 -8.77 -13.43
N LEU A 303 -21.98 -8.73 -14.71
CA LEU A 303 -20.66 -9.07 -15.23
C LEU A 303 -19.59 -8.09 -14.72
N ILE A 304 -19.89 -6.79 -14.66
CA ILE A 304 -18.97 -5.79 -14.11
C ILE A 304 -18.55 -6.13 -12.68
N GLU A 305 -19.48 -6.60 -11.84
CA GLU A 305 -19.17 -6.95 -10.46
C GLU A 305 -18.24 -8.15 -10.32
N THR A 306 -18.23 -9.04 -11.32
CA THR A 306 -17.32 -10.20 -11.38
C THR A 306 -15.92 -9.88 -11.89
N LEU A 307 -15.71 -8.72 -12.52
CA LEU A 307 -14.40 -8.31 -13.00
C LEU A 307 -13.42 -8.13 -11.84
N PRO A 308 -12.11 -8.30 -12.05
CA PRO A 308 -11.12 -8.05 -11.00
C PRO A 308 -11.09 -6.60 -10.52
N GLN A 309 -10.64 -6.41 -9.26
CA GLN A 309 -10.43 -5.10 -8.62
C GLN A 309 -8.95 -4.71 -8.60
#